data_AF-A0A1W1CRN7-F1
#
_entry.id   AF-A0A1W1CRN7-F1
#
_cell.length_a   1.000
_cell.length_b   1.000
_cell.length_c   1.000
_cell.angle_alpha   90.00
_cell.angle_beta   90.00
_cell.angle_gamma   90.00
#
_symmetry.space_group_name_H-M   'P 1'
#
loop_
_entity.id
_entity.type
_entity.pdbx_description
1 polymer ?
#
loop_
_entity_poly.entity_id
_entity_poly.type
_entity_poly.pdbx_seq_one_letter_code
_entity_poly.pdbx_strand_id
1 'polypeptide(L)' 'MEEFFVIGKRKLDKSWNLKDLYEPNNAFDYCEQILDIPEEYIMDAEMSSEGLEITLSDIDNDEEDWYIQLRRVS' A
#
# COMPACT_ATOMS: atom_id res chain seq x y z
N MET A 1 -6.36 -7.18 14.59
CA MET A 1 -5.03 -6.62 14.86
C MET A 1 -4.71 -5.77 13.64
N GLU A 2 -4.21 -4.54 13.81
CA GLU A 2 -3.82 -3.72 12.66
C GLU A 2 -2.45 -4.16 12.16
N GLU A 3 -2.26 -4.16 10.84
CA GLU A 3 -0.99 -4.51 10.22
C GLU A 3 -0.39 -3.33 9.47
N PHE A 4 0.94 -3.25 9.51
CA PHE A 4 1.69 -2.14 8.94
C PHE A 4 2.73 -2.66 7.95
N PHE A 5 2.72 -2.09 6.75
CA PHE A 5 3.59 -2.46 5.63
C PHE A 5 4.34 -1.26 5.09
N VAL A 6 5.57 -1.47 4.61
CA VAL A 6 6.38 -0.42 3.96
C VAL A 6 6.92 -0.92 2.62
N ILE A 7 6.42 -0.37 1.53
CA ILE A 7 6.91 -0.71 0.18
C ILE A 7 8.01 0.28 -0.22
N GLY A 8 9.25 -0.22 -0.29
CA GLY A 8 10.39 0.62 -0.66
C GLY A 8 10.24 1.25 -2.05
N LYS A 9 10.69 2.51 -2.19
CA LYS A 9 10.54 3.35 -3.41
C LYS A 9 10.94 2.70 -4.73
N ARG A 10 11.89 1.75 -4.69
CA ARG A 10 12.39 1.04 -5.87
C ARG A 10 11.45 -0.05 -6.39
N LYS A 11 10.56 -0.54 -5.51
CA LYS A 11 9.56 -1.58 -5.79
C LYS A 11 8.23 -0.99 -6.25
N LEU A 12 8.01 0.31 -6.01
CA LEU A 12 6.84 1.03 -6.52
C LEU A 12 6.85 1.12 -8.04
N ASP A 13 5.65 1.15 -8.62
CA ASP A 13 5.47 1.17 -10.06
C ASP A 13 5.99 2.48 -10.66
N LYS A 14 6.87 2.35 -11.66
CA LYS A 14 7.53 3.48 -12.31
C LYS A 14 6.62 4.25 -13.26
N SER A 15 5.45 3.72 -13.58
CA SER A 15 4.43 4.43 -14.37
C SER A 15 3.81 5.57 -13.57
N TRP A 16 3.86 5.52 -12.24
CA TRP A 16 3.44 6.60 -11.36
C TRP A 16 4.59 7.54 -11.01
N ASN A 17 4.29 8.83 -10.97
CA ASN A 17 5.21 9.81 -10.46
C ASN A 17 5.19 9.74 -8.93
N LEU A 18 6.26 9.20 -8.34
CA LEU A 18 6.40 9.00 -6.90
C LEU A 18 6.24 10.29 -6.08
N LYS A 19 6.40 11.48 -6.70
CA LYS A 19 6.14 12.75 -6.02
C LYS A 19 4.66 12.96 -5.73
N ASP A 20 3.79 12.41 -6.55
CA ASP A 20 2.35 12.60 -6.42
C ASP A 20 1.82 11.75 -5.24
N LEU A 21 2.51 10.67 -4.87
CA LEU A 21 2.18 9.83 -3.72
C LEU A 21 2.38 10.53 -2.36
N TYR A 22 3.05 11.69 -2.31
CA TYR A 22 3.12 12.48 -1.08
C TYR A 22 1.78 13.15 -0.74
N GLU A 23 0.85 13.21 -1.70
CA GLU A 23 -0.53 13.60 -1.43
C GLU A 23 -1.31 12.36 -0.92
N PRO A 24 -1.94 12.41 0.27
CA PRO A 24 -2.59 11.25 0.87
C PRO A 24 -3.65 10.58 -0.02
N ASN A 25 -4.44 11.37 -0.76
CA ASN A 25 -5.43 10.83 -1.69
C ASN A 25 -4.79 10.01 -2.81
N ASN A 26 -3.64 10.45 -3.32
CA ASN A 26 -2.92 9.73 -4.37
C ASN A 26 -2.25 8.46 -3.83
N ALA A 27 -1.77 8.48 -2.58
CA ALA A 27 -1.25 7.29 -1.91
C ALA A 27 -2.36 6.23 -1.73
N PHE A 28 -3.56 6.67 -1.37
CA PHE A 28 -4.73 5.82 -1.23
C PHE A 28 -5.16 5.23 -2.59
N ASP A 29 -5.32 6.08 -3.61
CA ASP A 29 -5.65 5.66 -4.98
C ASP A 29 -4.63 4.65 -5.53
N TYR A 30 -3.34 4.83 -5.21
CA TYR A 30 -2.30 3.89 -5.60
C TYR A 30 -2.48 2.52 -4.93
N CYS A 31 -2.83 2.49 -3.65
CA CYS A 31 -3.09 1.23 -2.95
C CYS A 31 -4.28 0.48 -3.55
N GLU A 32 -5.34 1.18 -3.89
CA GLU A 32 -6.53 0.59 -4.51
C GLU A 32 -6.25 0.12 -5.95
N GLN A 33 -5.67 1.00 -6.79
CA GLN A 33 -5.61 0.78 -8.24
C GLN A 33 -4.37 0.01 -8.70
N ILE A 34 -3.27 0.06 -7.94
CA ILE A 34 -1.98 -0.54 -8.34
C ILE A 34 -1.63 -1.74 -7.47
N LEU A 35 -1.94 -1.69 -6.18
CA LEU A 35 -1.71 -2.82 -5.27
C LEU A 35 -2.93 -3.74 -5.17
N ASP A 36 -4.05 -3.38 -5.81
CA ASP A 36 -5.32 -4.11 -5.78
C ASP A 36 -5.83 -4.36 -4.35
N ILE A 37 -5.51 -3.46 -3.41
CA ILE A 37 -5.95 -3.55 -2.02
C ILE A 37 -7.36 -2.97 -1.93
N PRO A 38 -8.37 -3.72 -1.44
CA PRO A 38 -9.72 -3.17 -1.31
C PRO A 38 -9.76 -2.02 -0.29
N GLU A 39 -10.50 -0.95 -0.61
CA GLU A 39 -10.58 0.26 0.22
C GLU A 39 -11.00 -0.01 1.68
N GLU A 40 -11.84 -1.03 1.89
CA GLU A 40 -12.35 -1.42 3.21
C GLU A 40 -11.26 -1.93 4.17
N TYR A 41 -10.13 -2.39 3.60
CA TYR A 41 -8.96 -2.83 4.36
C TYR A 41 -7.94 -1.72 4.59
N ILE A 42 -7.96 -0.64 3.80
CA ILE A 42 -6.97 0.44 3.92
C ILE A 42 -7.41 1.41 5.00
N MET A 43 -6.67 1.45 6.12
CA MET A 43 -6.91 2.40 7.19
C MET A 43 -6.16 3.72 6.97
N ASP A 44 -4.93 3.63 6.47
CA ASP A 44 -4.10 4.79 6.17
C ASP A 44 -3.04 4.45 5.11
N ALA A 45 -2.64 5.45 4.33
CA ALA A 45 -1.60 5.32 3.32
C ALA A 45 -0.82 6.63 3.19
N GLU A 46 0.50 6.58 3.42
CA GLU A 46 1.36 7.75 3.33
C GLU A 46 2.72 7.44 2.70
N MET A 47 3.27 8.40 1.97
CA MET A 47 4.59 8.28 1.37
C MET A 47 5.65 8.93 2.25
N SER A 48 6.67 8.17 2.67
CA SER A 48 7.72 8.62 3.57
C SER A 48 9.12 8.65 2.92
N SER A 49 10.17 8.81 3.73
CA SER A 49 11.55 8.65 3.27
C SER A 49 11.87 7.21 2.88
N GLU A 50 11.26 6.24 3.55
CA GLU A 50 11.54 4.80 3.40
C GLU A 50 10.74 4.20 2.24
N GLY A 51 9.51 4.64 2.02
CA GLY A 51 8.63 4.05 1.02
C GLY A 51 7.18 4.50 1.14
N LEU A 52 6.28 3.75 0.51
CA LEU A 52 4.85 3.86 0.74
C LEU A 52 4.51 3.04 1.98
N GLU A 53 4.04 3.72 3.02
CA GLU A 53 3.61 3.15 4.29
C GLU A 53 2.10 2.92 4.21
N ILE A 54 1.66 1.73 4.58
CA ILE A 54 0.27 1.29 4.45
C ILE A 54 -0.14 0.65 5.77
N THR A 55 -1.21 1.16 6.36
CA THR A 55 -1.84 0.57 7.54
C THR A 55 -3.14 -0.11 7.11
N LEU A 56 -3.24 -1.40 7.40
CA LEU A 56 -4.40 -2.21 7.07
C LEU A 56 -5.17 -2.61 8.32
N SER A 57 -6.50 -2.68 8.18
CA SER A 57 -7.39 -3.24 9.19
C SER A 57 -7.21 -4.74 9.31
N ASP A 58 -7.89 -5.38 10.26
CA ASP A 58 -7.75 -6.81 10.53
C ASP A 58 -8.13 -7.62 9.29
N ILE A 59 -7.16 -8.36 8.73
CA ILE A 59 -7.39 -9.23 7.58
C ILE A 59 -7.62 -10.63 8.13
N ASP A 60 -8.90 -10.99 8.26
CA ASP A 60 -9.31 -12.33 8.70
C ASP A 60 -8.92 -13.42 7.68
N ASN A 61 -8.48 -13.04 6.47
CA ASN A 61 -8.18 -13.94 5.36
C ASN A 61 -6.77 -13.70 4.75
N ASP A 62 -5.75 -14.38 5.29
CA ASP A 62 -4.36 -14.33 4.79
C ASP A 62 -4.17 -14.92 3.37
N GLU A 63 -5.19 -15.51 2.76
CA GLU A 63 -5.11 -16.19 1.45
C GLU A 63 -5.38 -15.28 0.25
N GLU A 64 -5.70 -14.00 0.48
CA GLU A 64 -5.95 -13.03 -0.58
C GLU A 64 -4.68 -12.75 -1.40
N ASP A 65 -4.80 -12.77 -2.73
CA ASP A 65 -3.66 -12.62 -3.64
C ASP A 65 -2.94 -11.27 -3.43
N TRP A 66 -3.68 -10.17 -3.31
CA TRP A 66 -3.14 -8.83 -3.06
C TRP A 66 -2.32 -8.79 -1.77
N TYR A 67 -2.78 -9.49 -0.74
CA TYR A 67 -2.17 -9.52 0.57
C TYR A 67 -0.87 -10.36 0.57
N ILE A 68 -0.89 -11.50 -0.12
CA ILE A 68 0.31 -12.31 -0.35
C ILE A 68 1.35 -11.52 -1.14
N GLN A 69 0.94 -10.77 -2.17
CA GLN A 69 1.86 -9.91 -2.92
C GLN A 69 2.41 -8.77 -2.06
N LEU A 70 1.56 -8.12 -1.27
CA LEU A 70 1.96 -7.05 -0.36
C LEU A 70 3.06 -7.52 0.60
N ARG A 71 2.86 -8.67 1.26
CA ARG A 71 3.86 -9.31 2.14
C ARG A 71 5.18 -9.65 1.45
N ARG A 72 5.19 -9.87 0.12
CA ARG A 72 6.42 -10.14 -0.65
C ARG A 72 7.17 -8.86 -1.02
N VAL A 73 6.45 -7.77 -1.26
CA VAL A 73 7.02 -6.50 -1.72
C VAL A 73 7.30 -5.51 -0.59
N SER A 74 6.74 -5.71 0.60
CA SER A 74 7.15 -4.99 1.81
C SER A 74 8.57 -5.35 2.27
#